data_AF-A0A6I4IVZ6-F1
#
_entry.id   AF-A0A6I4IVZ6-F1
#
_cell.length_a   1.000
_cell.length_b   1.000
_cell.length_c   1.000
_cell.angle_alpha   90.00
_cell.angle_beta   90.00
_cell.angle_gamma   90.00
#
_symmetry.space_group_name_H-M   'P 1'
#
loop_
_entity.id
_entity.type
_entity.pdbx_description
1 polymer ?
#
loop_
_entity_poly.entity_id
_entity_poly.type
_entity_poly.pdbx_seq_one_letter_code
_entity_poly.pdbx_strand_id
1 'polypeptide(L)'
;MKVLQLIFILILGVSCRENLRDNLNVKKESNDTISLVKKKSEDSINQKIALDFNKHKDLLDIILLLPDSSFSSWEWKLEDRKKWYNEIKSNNFYIDNDPLYFNQKFFESTKAGFSIVDGFWTITLFKADDDSYVVVLNDKVGDGNNVTFYEVKNNAIEESISNKAIFTNFTDAFKSTKKGNGNCIDLFEEMNYPVYDFTIGETIQIIILDSFIEEYGKDCLLGNTQIYYFNSSTKQFELQKIDWN
;
A
#
# COMPACT_ATOMS: atom_id res chain seq x y z
N MET A 1 50.14 15.23 -22.31
CA MET A 1 50.67 14.52 -21.12
C MET A 1 49.48 13.98 -20.35
N LYS A 2 49.32 12.68 -20.06
CA LYS A 2 50.19 11.71 -19.36
C LYS A 2 50.49 12.07 -17.90
N VAL A 3 50.22 11.10 -17.00
CA VAL A 3 50.88 10.87 -15.69
C VAL A 3 50.39 11.82 -14.57
N LEU A 4 50.05 11.39 -13.34
CA LEU A 4 50.29 10.10 -12.65
C LEU A 4 49.15 9.73 -11.67
N GLN A 5 48.93 8.43 -11.44
CA GLN A 5 48.18 7.89 -10.29
C GLN A 5 49.13 7.72 -9.08
N LEU A 6 48.75 8.15 -7.88
CA LEU A 6 49.29 7.61 -6.62
C LEU A 6 48.10 7.13 -5.77
N ILE A 7 47.90 5.82 -5.65
CA ILE A 7 48.54 4.91 -4.68
C ILE A 7 48.03 5.18 -3.26
N PHE A 8 47.12 4.32 -2.80
CA PHE A 8 47.21 3.73 -1.47
C PHE A 8 46.65 2.29 -1.49
N ILE A 9 47.46 1.36 -2.01
CA ILE A 9 47.25 -0.08 -1.85
C ILE A 9 48.12 -0.55 -0.69
N LEU A 10 47.48 -0.78 0.45
CA LEU A 10 47.89 -1.55 1.62
C LEU A 10 46.58 -1.66 2.43
N ILE A 11 45.89 -2.80 2.51
CA ILE A 11 46.36 -4.04 3.13
C ILE A 11 45.86 -5.28 2.37
N LEU A 12 46.77 -6.14 1.93
CA LEU A 12 46.56 -7.57 1.72
C LEU A 12 47.82 -8.28 2.24
N GLY A 13 47.70 -9.17 3.22
CA GLY A 13 48.90 -9.84 3.75
C GLY A 13 48.82 -10.49 5.13
N VAL A 14 47.81 -11.29 5.43
CA VAL A 14 48.04 -12.49 6.28
C VAL A 14 47.40 -13.69 5.59
N SER A 15 48.25 -14.60 5.12
CA SER A 15 47.90 -15.91 4.58
C SER A 15 48.59 -16.99 5.43
N CYS A 16 48.30 -18.26 5.14
CA CYS A 16 48.78 -19.49 5.82
C CYS A 16 48.07 -19.85 7.15
N ARG A 17 47.73 -21.12 7.42
CA ARG A 17 47.66 -22.31 6.52
C ARG A 17 46.86 -23.48 7.14
N GLU A 18 46.23 -24.24 6.25
CA GLU A 18 45.90 -25.68 6.25
C GLU A 18 45.93 -26.56 7.52
N ASN A 19 44.81 -27.28 7.71
CA ASN A 19 44.66 -28.73 7.99
C ASN A 19 45.42 -29.39 9.16
N LEU A 20 44.64 -30.04 10.05
CA LEU A 20 44.73 -31.50 10.26
C LEU A 20 43.47 -32.06 10.92
N ARG A 21 43.00 -33.21 10.42
CA ARG A 21 42.03 -34.07 11.13
C ARG A 21 42.79 -34.87 12.19
N ASP A 22 42.15 -35.15 13.32
CA ASP A 22 42.29 -36.45 13.97
C ASP A 22 40.99 -36.87 14.67
N ASN A 23 40.58 -38.11 14.41
CA ASN A 23 39.49 -38.80 15.10
C ASN A 23 40.11 -39.76 16.11
N LEU A 24 39.65 -39.77 17.37
CA LEU A 24 39.73 -40.97 18.21
C LEU A 24 38.48 -41.14 19.08
N ASN A 25 38.16 -42.41 19.35
CA ASN A 25 36.80 -42.88 19.63
C ASN A 25 36.48 -43.19 21.12
N VAL A 26 35.28 -42.76 21.53
CA VAL A 26 34.19 -43.54 22.17
C VAL A 26 34.48 -44.52 23.33
N LYS A 27 33.85 -44.22 24.48
CA LYS A 27 33.03 -45.04 25.44
C LYS A 27 33.11 -44.34 26.82
N LYS A 28 32.14 -44.25 27.73
CA LYS A 28 30.72 -44.66 27.94
C LYS A 28 30.21 -43.75 29.11
N GLU A 29 28.95 -43.42 29.37
CA GLU A 29 27.60 -43.67 28.79
C GLU A 29 26.67 -42.52 29.27
N SER A 30 25.41 -42.36 28.86
CA SER A 30 24.21 -42.90 29.55
C SER A 30 22.95 -42.16 29.06
N ASN A 31 21.81 -42.87 29.00
CA ASN A 31 20.42 -42.39 28.93
C ASN A 31 19.93 -41.59 27.71
N ASP A 32 19.17 -42.31 26.89
CA ASP A 32 17.96 -41.90 26.17
C ASP A 32 17.48 -40.44 26.34
N THR A 33 17.48 -39.71 25.22
CA THR A 33 16.40 -38.77 24.93
C THR A 33 15.93 -39.04 23.51
N ILE A 34 14.66 -39.46 23.42
CA ILE A 34 14.02 -39.86 22.17
C ILE A 34 14.14 -38.75 21.13
N SER A 35 14.50 -39.16 19.90
CA SER A 35 14.48 -38.32 18.71
C SER A 35 13.10 -37.70 18.48
N LEU A 36 12.89 -36.52 19.06
CA LEU A 36 11.89 -35.55 18.63
C LEU A 36 12.49 -34.61 17.57
N VAL A 37 13.11 -35.20 16.55
CA VAL A 37 12.97 -34.65 15.20
C VAL A 37 11.48 -34.72 14.87
N LYS A 38 10.72 -33.70 15.27
CA LYS A 38 9.42 -33.43 14.69
C LYS A 38 9.68 -33.31 13.19
N LYS A 39 9.25 -34.33 12.43
CA LYS A 39 8.75 -34.08 11.08
C LYS A 39 7.82 -32.86 11.22
N LYS A 40 8.22 -31.71 10.68
CA LYS A 40 7.23 -30.81 10.11
C LYS A 40 6.52 -31.67 9.08
N SER A 41 5.29 -32.11 9.39
CA SER A 41 4.46 -32.69 8.36
C SER A 41 4.26 -31.63 7.29
N GLU A 42 4.36 -32.03 6.04
CA GLU A 42 3.99 -31.25 4.87
C GLU A 42 2.46 -31.13 4.84
N ASP A 43 1.92 -30.43 5.82
CA ASP A 43 0.54 -29.96 5.86
C ASP A 43 0.59 -28.43 5.96
N SER A 44 1.02 -27.78 4.87
CA SER A 44 0.59 -26.41 4.63
C SER A 44 -0.93 -26.46 4.49
N ILE A 45 -1.64 -26.12 5.55
CA ILE A 45 -3.10 -26.04 5.53
C ILE A 45 -3.45 -24.85 4.64
N ASN A 46 -3.61 -25.15 3.35
CA ASN A 46 -4.16 -24.31 2.30
C ASN A 46 -5.45 -23.67 2.83
N GLN A 47 -5.37 -22.40 3.23
CA GLN A 47 -6.48 -21.74 3.91
C GLN A 47 -7.53 -21.39 2.86
N LYS A 48 -8.66 -22.10 2.90
CA LYS A 48 -9.83 -21.77 2.08
C LYS A 48 -10.48 -20.51 2.65
N ILE A 49 -10.48 -19.44 1.86
CA ILE A 49 -11.10 -18.17 2.21
C ILE A 49 -12.40 -18.07 1.42
N ALA A 50 -13.53 -18.17 2.13
CA ALA A 50 -14.86 -18.11 1.55
C ALA A 50 -15.17 -16.70 1.03
N LEU A 51 -15.67 -16.61 -0.20
CA LEU A 51 -16.01 -15.36 -0.86
C LEU A 51 -17.12 -15.62 -1.89
N ASP A 52 -18.32 -15.10 -1.63
CA ASP A 52 -19.46 -15.26 -2.55
C ASP A 52 -19.23 -14.45 -3.84
N PHE A 53 -19.10 -15.14 -4.97
CA PHE A 53 -18.78 -14.50 -6.24
C PHE A 53 -19.83 -13.45 -6.65
N ASN A 54 -21.12 -13.74 -6.45
CA ASN A 54 -22.21 -12.87 -6.92
C ASN A 54 -22.33 -11.62 -6.06
N LYS A 55 -22.16 -11.74 -4.74
CA LYS A 55 -22.19 -10.61 -3.79
C LYS A 55 -21.03 -9.62 -3.99
N HIS A 56 -19.93 -10.09 -4.56
CA HIS A 56 -18.67 -9.36 -4.68
C HIS A 56 -18.25 -9.11 -6.15
N LYS A 57 -19.11 -9.43 -7.11
CA LYS A 57 -18.81 -9.48 -8.54
C LYS A 57 -18.19 -8.20 -9.07
N ASP A 58 -18.77 -7.04 -8.78
CA ASP A 58 -18.30 -5.77 -9.37
C ASP A 58 -16.89 -5.41 -8.91
N LEU A 59 -16.57 -5.66 -7.63
CA LEU A 59 -15.23 -5.49 -7.10
C LEU A 59 -14.23 -6.50 -7.68
N LEU A 60 -14.66 -7.75 -7.87
CA LEU A 60 -13.84 -8.79 -8.49
C LEU A 60 -13.55 -8.49 -9.98
N ASP A 61 -14.55 -8.01 -10.72
CA ASP A 61 -14.41 -7.60 -12.12
C ASP A 61 -13.48 -6.38 -12.23
N ILE A 62 -13.65 -5.36 -11.38
CA ILE A 62 -12.77 -4.18 -11.36
C ILE A 62 -11.32 -4.55 -11.01
N ILE A 63 -11.08 -5.46 -10.07
CA ILE A 63 -9.73 -5.97 -9.76
C ILE A 63 -9.05 -6.59 -11.00
N LEU A 64 -9.79 -7.19 -11.93
CA LEU A 64 -9.24 -7.68 -13.20
C LEU A 64 -8.92 -6.58 -14.22
N LEU A 65 -9.65 -5.47 -14.21
CA LEU A 65 -9.45 -4.36 -15.15
C LEU A 65 -8.18 -3.54 -14.84
N LEU A 66 -7.80 -3.46 -13.56
CA LEU A 66 -6.67 -2.64 -13.11
C LEU A 66 -5.34 -3.04 -13.78
N PRO A 67 -4.49 -2.07 -14.17
CA PRO A 67 -3.17 -2.37 -14.72
C PRO A 67 -2.25 -2.99 -13.66
N ASP A 68 -1.22 -3.74 -14.07
CA ASP A 68 -0.25 -4.32 -13.13
C ASP A 68 0.49 -3.25 -12.29
N SER A 69 0.58 -2.01 -12.78
CA SER A 69 1.12 -0.86 -12.02
C SER A 69 0.28 -0.49 -10.78
N SER A 70 -0.98 -0.90 -10.71
CA SER A 70 -1.83 -0.75 -9.52
C SER A 70 -1.44 -1.70 -8.37
N PHE A 71 -0.54 -2.65 -8.63
CA PHE A 71 -0.10 -3.70 -7.71
C PHE A 71 1.44 -3.74 -7.60
N SER A 72 2.12 -2.61 -7.82
CA SER A 72 3.58 -2.53 -7.95
C SER A 72 4.36 -2.99 -6.71
N SER A 73 3.80 -2.83 -5.52
CA SER A 73 4.40 -3.22 -4.23
C SER A 73 4.59 -4.73 -4.02
N TRP A 74 3.80 -5.55 -4.71
CA TRP A 74 3.67 -7.00 -4.50
C TRP A 74 3.51 -7.79 -5.82
N GLU A 75 3.75 -7.11 -6.95
CA GLU A 75 3.75 -7.67 -8.31
C GLU A 75 2.56 -8.57 -8.69
N TRP A 76 1.33 -8.25 -8.24
CA TRP A 76 0.16 -9.11 -8.49
C TRP A 76 -0.35 -9.04 -9.95
N LYS A 77 0.31 -9.82 -10.81
CA LYS A 77 0.12 -9.86 -12.26
C LYS A 77 -1.28 -10.29 -12.67
N LEU A 78 -1.75 -9.74 -13.79
CA LEU A 78 -3.06 -10.02 -14.39
C LEU A 78 -3.38 -11.53 -14.52
N GLU A 79 -2.42 -12.37 -14.89
CA GLU A 79 -2.65 -13.82 -15.04
C GLU A 79 -2.90 -14.54 -13.70
N ASP A 80 -2.36 -14.03 -12.59
CA ASP A 80 -2.60 -14.58 -11.26
C ASP A 80 -3.92 -14.04 -10.70
N ARG A 81 -4.22 -12.76 -10.93
CA ARG A 81 -5.55 -12.17 -10.68
C ARG A 81 -6.66 -12.94 -11.40
N LYS A 82 -6.46 -13.33 -12.67
CA LYS A 82 -7.39 -14.18 -13.45
C LYS A 82 -7.58 -15.58 -12.85
N LYS A 83 -6.51 -16.24 -12.36
CA LYS A 83 -6.64 -17.57 -11.71
C LYS A 83 -7.49 -17.46 -10.44
N TRP A 84 -7.15 -16.49 -9.58
CA TRP A 84 -7.83 -16.21 -8.32
C TRP A 84 -9.32 -15.90 -8.54
N TYR A 85 -9.64 -15.00 -9.47
CA TYR A 85 -11.01 -14.69 -9.89
C TYR A 85 -11.79 -15.93 -10.36
N ASN A 86 -11.19 -16.77 -11.20
CA ASN A 86 -11.84 -17.96 -11.73
C ASN A 86 -12.05 -19.04 -10.66
N GLU A 87 -11.16 -19.13 -9.67
CA GLU A 87 -11.35 -20.01 -8.50
C GLU A 87 -12.57 -19.57 -7.69
N ILE A 88 -12.67 -18.29 -7.33
CA ILE A 88 -13.81 -17.71 -6.62
C ILE A 88 -15.12 -17.92 -7.40
N LYS A 89 -15.10 -17.62 -8.70
CA LYS A 89 -16.25 -17.77 -9.60
C LYS A 89 -16.76 -19.20 -9.69
N SER A 90 -15.87 -20.18 -9.62
CA SER A 90 -16.22 -21.61 -9.70
C SER A 90 -16.68 -22.19 -8.36
N ASN A 91 -16.15 -21.67 -7.24
CA ASN A 91 -16.18 -22.36 -5.95
C ASN A 91 -16.81 -21.56 -4.79
N ASN A 92 -17.01 -20.24 -4.94
CA ASN A 92 -17.30 -19.29 -3.85
C ASN A 92 -16.25 -19.31 -2.71
N PHE A 93 -15.01 -19.68 -3.04
CA PHE A 93 -13.82 -19.53 -2.20
C PHE A 93 -12.58 -19.48 -3.10
N TYR A 94 -11.47 -19.00 -2.55
CA TYR A 94 -10.14 -19.27 -3.09
C TYR A 94 -9.25 -19.94 -2.05
N ILE A 95 -8.16 -20.53 -2.49
CA ILE A 95 -7.13 -21.09 -1.62
C ILE A 95 -5.98 -20.08 -1.47
N ASP A 96 -5.74 -19.66 -0.24
CA ASP A 96 -4.51 -18.95 0.12
C ASP A 96 -3.38 -19.97 0.34
N ASN A 97 -2.38 -19.90 -0.54
CA ASN A 97 -1.17 -20.74 -0.49
C ASN A 97 0.05 -19.98 0.08
N ASP A 98 -0.03 -18.64 0.23
CA ASP A 98 1.04 -17.82 0.79
C ASP A 98 0.47 -16.68 1.65
N PRO A 99 -0.10 -17.02 2.83
CA PRO A 99 -0.74 -16.07 3.73
C PRO A 99 0.23 -15.07 4.40
N LEU A 100 1.53 -15.14 4.07
CA LEU A 100 2.58 -14.21 4.49
C LEU A 100 2.85 -13.14 3.42
N TYR A 101 2.65 -13.47 2.14
CA TYR A 101 2.83 -12.55 1.01
C TYR A 101 1.53 -11.84 0.61
N PHE A 102 0.40 -12.52 0.75
CA PHE A 102 -0.95 -12.05 0.43
C PHE A 102 -1.86 -12.41 1.60
N ASN A 103 -2.56 -11.45 2.22
CA ASN A 103 -3.45 -11.77 3.34
C ASN A 103 -4.70 -10.88 3.37
N GLN A 104 -5.82 -11.40 2.90
CA GLN A 104 -7.10 -10.69 2.90
C GLN A 104 -7.55 -10.37 4.34
N LYS A 105 -7.58 -9.09 4.70
CA LYS A 105 -8.10 -8.62 5.99
C LYS A 105 -9.59 -8.34 5.96
N PHE A 106 -10.09 -7.80 4.85
CA PHE A 106 -11.52 -7.64 4.61
C PHE A 106 -11.84 -7.71 3.11
N PHE A 107 -13.05 -8.17 2.80
CA PHE A 107 -13.61 -8.15 1.45
C PHE A 107 -15.12 -7.91 1.56
N GLU A 108 -15.54 -6.70 1.23
CA GLU A 108 -16.93 -6.23 1.22
C GLU A 108 -17.39 -6.03 -0.25
N SER A 109 -18.63 -5.63 -0.49
CA SER A 109 -19.13 -5.48 -1.87
C SER A 109 -18.52 -4.27 -2.60
N THR A 110 -18.05 -3.26 -1.86
CA THR A 110 -17.49 -2.01 -2.41
C THR A 110 -16.05 -1.72 -1.97
N LYS A 111 -15.43 -2.55 -1.14
CA LYS A 111 -14.04 -2.35 -0.71
C LYS A 111 -13.36 -3.66 -0.31
N ALA A 112 -12.06 -3.75 -0.52
CA ALA A 112 -11.24 -4.85 -0.03
C ALA A 112 -9.88 -4.33 0.45
N GLY A 113 -9.26 -5.08 1.36
CA GLY A 113 -7.98 -4.73 1.96
C GLY A 113 -7.14 -5.97 2.24
N PHE A 114 -5.88 -5.91 1.81
CA PHE A 114 -4.92 -6.99 1.85
C PHE A 114 -3.67 -6.51 2.57
N SER A 115 -3.24 -7.24 3.59
CA SER A 115 -1.85 -7.10 4.04
C SER A 115 -0.96 -7.79 3.03
N ILE A 116 0.11 -7.08 2.69
CA ILE A 116 1.12 -7.47 1.72
C ILE A 116 2.48 -7.41 2.42
N VAL A 117 3.55 -7.82 1.74
CA VAL A 117 4.90 -7.70 2.31
C VAL A 117 5.18 -6.22 2.65
N ASP A 118 5.52 -5.97 3.92
CA ASP A 118 5.84 -4.65 4.49
C ASP A 118 4.79 -3.54 4.26
N GLY A 119 3.53 -3.90 4.03
CA GLY A 119 2.49 -2.92 3.74
C GLY A 119 1.02 -3.38 3.79
N PHE A 120 0.15 -2.48 3.35
CA PHE A 120 -1.28 -2.67 3.24
C PHE A 120 -1.79 -2.05 1.93
N TRP A 121 -2.44 -2.88 1.10
CA TRP A 121 -3.05 -2.45 -0.14
C TRP A 121 -4.58 -2.48 0.00
N THR A 122 -5.24 -1.42 -0.45
CA THR A 122 -6.70 -1.28 -0.39
C THR A 122 -7.29 -0.79 -1.69
N ILE A 123 -8.52 -1.21 -1.94
CA ILE A 123 -9.39 -0.76 -3.03
C ILE A 123 -10.75 -0.36 -2.44
N THR A 124 -11.28 0.78 -2.86
CA THR A 124 -12.63 1.25 -2.51
C THR A 124 -13.34 1.78 -3.75
N LEU A 125 -14.61 1.41 -3.91
CA LEU A 125 -15.48 1.76 -5.03
C LEU A 125 -16.50 2.81 -4.58
N PHE A 126 -16.43 3.99 -5.17
CA PHE A 126 -17.42 5.04 -4.99
C PHE A 126 -18.37 5.03 -6.20
N LYS A 127 -19.61 4.58 -5.98
CA LYS A 127 -20.60 4.42 -7.04
C LYS A 127 -21.09 5.78 -7.56
N ALA A 128 -20.88 6.04 -8.85
CA ALA A 128 -21.36 7.25 -9.52
C ALA A 128 -22.75 7.03 -10.16
N ASP A 129 -22.90 5.94 -10.92
CA ASP A 129 -24.16 5.48 -11.50
C ASP A 129 -24.20 3.94 -11.49
N ASP A 130 -25.21 3.30 -12.09
CA ASP A 130 -25.38 1.85 -12.02
C ASP A 130 -24.25 1.03 -12.65
N ASP A 131 -23.52 1.59 -13.62
CA ASP A 131 -22.41 0.92 -14.32
C ASP A 131 -21.10 1.74 -14.26
N SER A 132 -21.01 2.73 -13.35
CA SER A 132 -19.84 3.60 -13.20
C SER A 132 -19.40 3.82 -11.75
N TYR A 133 -18.09 3.72 -11.54
CA TYR A 133 -17.43 3.85 -10.25
C TYR A 133 -16.20 4.75 -10.37
N VAL A 134 -15.96 5.57 -9.35
CA VAL A 134 -14.61 6.07 -9.07
C VAL A 134 -13.93 5.06 -8.16
N VAL A 135 -12.84 4.47 -8.65
CA VAL A 135 -12.04 3.48 -7.94
C VAL A 135 -10.88 4.19 -7.27
N VAL A 136 -10.76 4.02 -5.96
CA VAL A 136 -9.65 4.57 -5.18
C VAL A 136 -8.79 3.42 -4.70
N LEU A 137 -7.52 3.43 -5.07
CA LEU A 137 -6.50 2.53 -4.58
C LEU A 137 -5.60 3.26 -3.60
N ASN A 138 -5.18 2.60 -2.53
CA ASN A 138 -4.15 3.07 -1.62
C ASN A 138 -3.20 1.92 -1.31
N ASP A 139 -1.95 2.09 -1.74
CA ASP A 139 -0.83 1.17 -1.61
C ASP A 139 0.18 1.77 -0.61
N LYS A 140 0.12 1.33 0.65
CA LYS A 140 0.91 1.86 1.76
C LYS A 140 1.99 0.86 2.18
N VAL A 141 3.26 1.17 1.91
CA VAL A 141 4.42 0.27 2.12
C VAL A 141 5.57 1.06 2.73
N GLY A 142 6.06 0.63 3.89
CA GLY A 142 7.01 1.42 4.67
C GLY A 142 6.49 2.83 4.94
N ASP A 143 7.31 3.84 4.63
CA ASP A 143 6.94 5.27 4.73
C ASP A 143 6.19 5.79 3.48
N GLY A 144 6.02 4.96 2.44
CA GLY A 144 5.33 5.33 1.21
C GLY A 144 3.82 5.14 1.30
N ASN A 145 3.06 6.11 0.79
CA ASN A 145 1.62 6.00 0.55
C ASN A 145 1.32 6.45 -0.89
N ASN A 146 0.98 5.51 -1.77
CA ASN A 146 0.60 5.79 -3.15
C ASN A 146 -0.91 5.64 -3.32
N VAL A 147 -1.61 6.77 -3.51
CA VAL A 147 -3.06 6.78 -3.79
C VAL A 147 -3.29 7.05 -5.27
N THR A 148 -4.05 6.16 -5.93
CA THR A 148 -4.37 6.25 -7.36
C THR A 148 -5.88 6.20 -7.57
N PHE A 149 -6.38 7.00 -8.52
CA PHE A 149 -7.79 7.12 -8.85
C PHE A 149 -8.03 6.66 -10.30
N TYR A 150 -9.12 5.94 -10.54
CA TYR A 150 -9.58 5.56 -11.88
C TYR A 150 -11.08 5.83 -12.03
N GLU A 151 -11.53 6.31 -13.19
CA GLU A 151 -12.92 6.16 -13.59
C GLU A 151 -13.08 4.78 -14.26
N VAL A 152 -13.97 3.96 -13.71
CA VAL A 152 -14.48 2.76 -14.38
C VAL A 152 -15.90 3.05 -14.85
N LYS A 153 -16.20 2.67 -16.08
CA LYS A 153 -17.54 2.75 -16.67
C LYS A 153 -17.77 1.58 -17.62
N ASN A 154 -18.97 0.99 -17.60
CA ASN A 154 -19.34 -0.13 -18.48
C ASN A 154 -18.32 -1.29 -18.46
N ASN A 155 -17.73 -1.58 -17.30
CA ASN A 155 -16.65 -2.56 -17.12
C ASN A 155 -15.38 -2.31 -17.97
N ALA A 156 -15.02 -1.04 -18.16
CA ALA A 156 -13.74 -0.59 -18.71
C ALA A 156 -13.17 0.57 -17.88
N ILE A 157 -11.85 0.72 -17.85
CA ILE A 157 -11.20 1.93 -17.30
C ILE A 157 -11.26 2.99 -18.40
N GLU A 158 -11.90 4.13 -18.12
CA GLU A 158 -11.95 5.28 -19.02
C GLU A 158 -10.66 6.11 -18.89
N GLU A 159 -10.29 6.46 -17.66
CA GLU A 159 -9.08 7.24 -17.37
C GLU A 159 -8.49 6.98 -15.99
N SER A 160 -7.21 7.36 -15.82
CA SER A 160 -6.59 7.56 -14.51
C SER A 160 -6.71 9.04 -14.14
N ILE A 161 -7.22 9.32 -12.93
CA ILE A 161 -7.59 10.66 -12.49
C ILE A 161 -6.51 11.20 -11.54
N SER A 162 -6.07 12.44 -11.76
CA SER A 162 -5.11 13.09 -10.85
C SER A 162 -5.78 13.67 -9.61
N ASN A 163 -5.05 13.78 -8.49
CA ASN A 163 -5.54 14.35 -7.24
C ASN A 163 -6.17 15.75 -7.44
N LYS A 164 -5.61 16.58 -8.33
CA LYS A 164 -6.13 17.93 -8.66
C LYS A 164 -7.43 17.91 -9.46
N ALA A 165 -7.72 16.83 -10.17
CA ALA A 165 -8.96 16.66 -10.93
C ALA A 165 -10.08 16.01 -10.11
N ILE A 166 -9.72 15.16 -9.13
CA ILE A 166 -10.70 14.48 -8.28
C ILE A 166 -11.09 15.26 -7.01
N PHE A 167 -10.17 16.02 -6.40
CA PHE A 167 -10.44 16.78 -5.16
C PHE A 167 -10.67 18.27 -5.45
N THR A 168 -11.83 18.79 -5.07
CA THR A 168 -12.12 20.23 -5.20
C THR A 168 -11.21 21.05 -4.29
N ASN A 169 -10.52 22.06 -4.84
CA ASN A 169 -9.69 23.04 -4.12
C ASN A 169 -8.54 22.47 -3.25
N PHE A 170 -8.09 21.24 -3.52
CA PHE A 170 -7.19 20.44 -2.68
C PHE A 170 -6.17 21.22 -1.80
N THR A 171 -5.06 21.69 -2.38
CA THR A 171 -3.99 22.36 -1.61
C THR A 171 -4.36 23.77 -1.16
N ASP A 172 -5.18 24.49 -1.92
CA ASP A 172 -5.55 25.87 -1.61
C ASP A 172 -6.57 25.96 -0.45
N ALA A 173 -7.40 24.94 -0.26
CA ALA A 173 -8.40 24.90 0.81
C ALA A 173 -7.78 24.88 2.22
N PHE A 174 -6.54 24.41 2.38
CA PHE A 174 -5.85 24.51 3.67
C PHE A 174 -5.53 25.96 4.09
N LYS A 175 -5.41 26.89 3.14
CA LYS A 175 -4.85 28.24 3.37
C LYS A 175 -5.84 29.16 4.09
N SER A 176 -5.38 29.80 5.16
CA SER A 176 -6.17 30.80 5.89
C SER A 176 -6.28 32.10 5.11
N THR A 177 -7.47 32.71 5.10
CA THR A 177 -7.70 34.07 4.56
C THR A 177 -7.33 35.18 5.56
N LYS A 178 -7.07 34.82 6.83
CA LYS A 178 -6.52 35.76 7.80
C LYS A 178 -5.05 35.97 7.44
N LYS A 179 -4.63 37.23 7.27
CA LYS A 179 -3.21 37.57 7.16
C LYS A 179 -2.53 37.17 8.47
N GLY A 180 -1.77 36.08 8.46
CA GLY A 180 -0.87 35.73 9.55
C GLY A 180 0.17 36.83 9.75
N ASN A 181 0.64 37.00 10.99
CA ASN A 181 1.62 38.03 11.35
C ASN A 181 3.08 37.61 11.04
N GLY A 182 3.28 36.65 10.14
CA GLY A 182 4.55 35.98 9.87
C GLY A 182 4.60 35.39 8.46
N ASN A 183 5.68 34.65 8.17
CA ASN A 183 6.05 34.26 6.81
C ASN A 183 5.27 33.03 6.28
N CYS A 184 3.94 33.13 6.20
CA CYS A 184 3.10 32.08 5.62
C CYS A 184 3.44 31.76 4.15
N ILE A 185 4.19 32.63 3.47
CA ILE A 185 4.70 32.39 2.12
C ILE A 185 5.64 31.18 2.13
N ASP A 186 6.64 31.15 3.02
CA ASP A 186 7.59 30.03 3.15
C ASP A 186 6.85 28.72 3.44
N LEU A 187 5.88 28.72 4.37
CA LEU A 187 5.03 27.55 4.65
C LEU A 187 4.27 27.10 3.39
N PHE A 188 3.70 28.03 2.61
CA PHE A 188 2.99 27.69 1.38
C PHE A 188 3.94 27.25 0.24
N GLU A 189 5.21 27.66 0.28
CA GLU A 189 6.23 27.22 -0.67
C GLU A 189 6.72 25.80 -0.36
N GLU A 190 6.94 25.45 0.92
CA GLU A 190 7.20 24.07 1.36
C GLU A 190 5.98 23.16 1.11
N MET A 191 4.75 23.66 1.35
CA MET A 191 3.49 23.00 0.98
C MET A 191 3.25 22.87 -0.55
N ASN A 192 4.23 23.15 -1.41
CA ASN A 192 4.21 22.64 -2.79
C ASN A 192 4.57 21.14 -2.88
N TYR A 193 5.29 20.59 -1.89
CA TYR A 193 5.67 19.17 -1.81
C TYR A 193 5.34 18.50 -0.47
N PRO A 194 4.14 18.70 0.09
CA PRO A 194 3.80 18.18 1.41
C PRO A 194 3.58 16.66 1.34
N VAL A 195 3.99 15.96 2.40
CA VAL A 195 3.65 14.55 2.58
C VAL A 195 2.21 14.46 3.06
N TYR A 196 1.38 13.66 2.38
CA TYR A 196 -0.01 13.42 2.77
C TYR A 196 -0.18 11.99 3.25
N ASP A 197 -0.99 11.78 4.29
CA ASP A 197 -1.58 10.47 4.59
C ASP A 197 -3.07 10.47 4.25
N PHE A 198 -3.54 9.32 3.76
CA PHE A 198 -4.91 9.15 3.27
C PHE A 198 -5.61 8.04 4.06
N THR A 199 -6.71 8.39 4.71
CA THR A 199 -7.65 7.41 5.29
C THR A 199 -8.90 7.34 4.42
N ILE A 200 -9.19 6.17 3.87
CA ILE A 200 -10.28 5.95 2.91
C ILE A 200 -11.36 5.09 3.57
N GLY A 201 -12.60 5.59 3.57
CA GLY A 201 -13.81 4.89 4.00
C GLY A 201 -15.01 5.40 3.20
N GLU A 202 -16.12 5.71 3.88
CA GLU A 202 -17.26 6.41 3.26
C GLU A 202 -16.91 7.86 2.85
N THR A 203 -15.91 8.42 3.53
CA THR A 203 -15.24 9.69 3.21
C THR A 203 -13.77 9.43 2.93
N ILE A 204 -13.10 10.36 2.25
CA ILE A 204 -11.64 10.41 2.21
C ILE A 204 -11.17 11.50 3.17
N GLN A 205 -10.31 11.13 4.11
CA GLN A 205 -9.61 12.06 4.97
C GLN A 205 -8.17 12.18 4.48
N ILE A 206 -7.68 13.42 4.33
CA ILE A 206 -6.34 13.72 3.87
C ILE A 206 -5.67 14.59 4.92
N ILE A 207 -4.58 14.09 5.49
CA ILE A 207 -3.83 14.72 6.58
C ILE A 207 -2.48 15.14 6.03
N ILE A 208 -2.05 16.38 6.27
CA ILE A 208 -0.68 16.79 5.97
C ILE A 208 0.24 16.32 7.11
N LEU A 209 1.24 15.51 6.77
CA LEU A 209 2.29 15.04 7.67
C LEU A 209 3.54 15.91 7.53
N ASP A 210 3.56 17.06 8.22
CA ASP A 210 4.71 17.96 8.22
C ASP A 210 4.91 18.55 9.63
N SER A 211 6.12 18.41 10.19
CA SER A 211 6.45 18.98 11.50
C SER A 211 6.43 20.51 11.51
N PHE A 212 6.60 21.16 10.35
CA PHE A 212 6.55 22.62 10.22
C PHE A 212 5.13 23.18 10.43
N ILE A 213 4.10 22.34 10.26
CA ILE A 213 2.71 22.69 10.57
C ILE A 213 2.45 22.79 12.07
N GLU A 214 3.15 22.01 12.90
CA GLU A 214 3.02 22.10 14.36
C GLU A 214 3.55 23.45 14.91
N GLU A 215 4.61 23.96 14.29
CA GLU A 215 5.30 25.19 14.71
C GLU A 215 4.65 26.47 14.15
N TYR A 216 4.29 26.47 12.86
CA TYR A 216 3.79 27.68 12.15
C TYR A 216 2.39 27.57 11.56
N GLY A 217 1.83 26.35 11.47
CA GLY A 217 0.60 26.10 10.71
C GLY A 217 -0.64 26.79 11.27
N LYS A 218 -0.77 26.97 12.59
CA LYS A 218 -2.01 27.45 13.23
C LYS A 218 -2.42 28.89 12.87
N ASP A 219 -1.46 29.74 12.49
CA ASP A 219 -1.73 31.12 12.08
C ASP A 219 -1.92 31.25 10.55
N CYS A 220 -1.45 30.27 9.78
CA CYS A 220 -1.42 30.30 8.31
C CYS A 220 -2.45 29.35 7.66
N LEU A 221 -2.93 28.33 8.37
CA LEU A 221 -3.83 27.29 7.88
C LEU A 221 -5.17 27.27 8.62
N LEU A 222 -6.20 26.77 7.95
CA LEU A 222 -7.51 26.50 8.55
C LEU A 222 -7.52 25.20 9.37
N GLY A 223 -6.59 24.28 9.07
CA GLY A 223 -6.42 22.96 9.67
C GLY A 223 -5.25 22.22 9.01
N ASN A 224 -4.92 21.03 9.52
CA ASN A 224 -3.97 20.08 8.89
C ASN A 224 -4.67 18.87 8.24
N THR A 225 -5.99 18.74 8.44
CA THR A 225 -6.81 17.63 7.96
C THR A 225 -7.97 18.15 7.13
N GLN A 226 -8.22 17.52 5.99
CA GLN A 226 -9.38 17.74 5.13
C GLN A 226 -10.23 16.48 5.07
N ILE A 227 -11.55 16.64 5.18
CA ILE A 227 -12.51 15.55 5.03
C ILE A 227 -13.35 15.81 3.77
N TYR A 228 -13.38 14.83 2.88
CA TYR A 228 -14.07 14.87 1.60
C TYR A 228 -15.18 13.81 1.52
N TYR A 229 -16.33 14.19 0.97
CA TYR A 229 -17.37 13.23 0.55
C TYR A 229 -17.37 13.07 -0.97
N PHE A 230 -17.81 11.92 -1.46
CA PHE A 230 -17.96 11.69 -2.89
C PHE A 230 -19.29 12.26 -3.41
N ASN A 231 -19.25 13.12 -4.43
CA ASN A 231 -20.43 13.54 -5.17
C ASN A 231 -20.55 12.71 -6.46
N SER A 232 -21.53 11.81 -6.49
CA SER A 232 -21.80 10.92 -7.63
C SER A 232 -22.19 11.65 -8.91
N SER A 233 -22.74 12.87 -8.82
CA SER A 233 -23.17 13.66 -9.99
C SER A 233 -22.01 14.35 -10.70
N THR A 234 -20.97 14.74 -9.96
CA THR A 234 -19.75 15.37 -10.50
C THR A 234 -18.58 14.40 -10.64
N LYS A 235 -18.70 13.20 -10.05
CA LYS A 235 -17.62 12.20 -9.89
C LYS A 235 -16.40 12.72 -9.14
N GLN A 236 -16.58 13.76 -8.33
CA GLN A 236 -15.51 14.42 -7.59
C GLN A 236 -15.70 14.26 -6.07
N PHE A 237 -14.60 14.37 -5.35
CA PHE A 237 -14.56 14.49 -3.92
C PHE A 237 -14.69 15.97 -3.54
N GLU A 238 -15.80 16.30 -2.87
CA GLU A 238 -16.17 17.64 -2.45
C GLU A 238 -15.80 17.85 -0.98
N LEU A 239 -15.18 19.00 -0.68
CA LEU A 239 -14.66 19.31 0.65
C LEU A 239 -15.82 19.52 1.64
N GLN A 240 -15.89 18.68 2.67
CA GLN A 240 -16.89 18.76 3.73
C GLN A 240 -16.43 19.64 4.90
N LYS A 241 -15.18 19.45 5.33
CA LYS A 241 -14.63 20.01 6.57
C LYS A 241 -13.12 20.13 6.47
N ILE A 242 -12.59 21.14 7.16
CA ILE A 242 -11.17 21.26 7.51
C ILE A 242 -11.08 21.30 9.04
N ASP A 243 -10.13 20.57 9.61
CA ASP A 243 -9.87 20.54 11.06
C ASP A 243 -8.41 20.28 11.42
N TRP A 244 -8.14 20.37 12.71
CA TRP A 244 -6.89 19.98 13.35
C TRP A 244 -7.05 18.58 13.93
N ASN A 245 -6.21 17.66 13.47
CA ASN A 245 -5.94 16.35 14.09
C ASN A 245 -5.02 16.55 15.31
#